data_AF-A0A0D3L452-F1
#
_entry.id   AF-A0A0D3L452-F1
#
_cell.length_a   1.000
_cell.length_b   1.000
_cell.length_c   1.000
_cell.angle_alpha   90.00
_cell.angle_beta   90.00
_cell.angle_gamma   90.00
#
_symmetry.space_group_name_H-M   'P 1'
#
loop_
_entity.id
_entity.type
_entity.pdbx_description
1 polymer ?
#
loop_
_entity_poly.entity_id
_entity_poly.type
_entity_poly.pdbx_seq_one_letter_code
_entity_poly.pdbx_strand_id
1 'polypeptide(L)'
;IMLILITTVGIMVLIYSDNYMSHDQGYLRFFAYMSFFSTSMLGLVTSSNLIQIYIFWELVGICSYLLIGFWFTRPVAANACQKAFVTNRVGDFGLLLGILGFYWITGSFEFRDLFEIFNNLIYNNEVNVLLVILCAILLFAGAVAKSAQFPLHVWLPDAMEGPTPISALIHAATMVAAGIFLVARLLPLFIVIPYTMNFISLIGIITLFLGATLALAQKDIKRGLAYSTMSQLG
;
A
#
# COMPACT_ATOMS: atom_id res chain seq x y z
N ILE A 1 15.11 -7.45 -6.16
CA ILE A 1 13.89 -8.05 -6.76
C ILE A 1 12.83 -6.97 -7.02
N MET A 2 12.27 -6.31 -6.00
CA MET A 2 11.22 -5.29 -6.17
C MET A 2 11.58 -4.15 -7.15
N LEU A 3 12.83 -3.68 -7.16
CA LEU A 3 13.30 -2.67 -8.13
C LEU A 3 13.11 -3.11 -9.58
N ILE A 4 13.46 -4.35 -9.91
CA ILE A 4 13.33 -4.90 -11.26
C ILE A 4 11.85 -4.98 -11.64
N LEU A 5 10.99 -5.43 -10.72
CA LEU A 5 9.55 -5.53 -10.95
C LEU A 5 8.95 -4.15 -11.24
N ILE A 6 9.25 -3.14 -10.41
CA ILE A 6 8.72 -1.78 -10.58
C ILE A 6 9.20 -1.14 -11.88
N THR A 7 10.48 -1.27 -12.23
CA THR A 7 11.01 -0.66 -13.47
C THR A 7 10.50 -1.36 -14.72
N THR A 8 10.48 -2.69 -14.74
CA THR A 8 10.00 -3.46 -15.90
C THR A 8 8.52 -3.24 -16.19
N VAL A 9 7.67 -3.34 -15.16
CA VAL A 9 6.23 -3.04 -15.30
C VAL A 9 6.03 -1.56 -15.63
N GLY A 10 6.77 -0.66 -14.97
CA GLY A 10 6.71 0.78 -15.22
C GLY A 10 7.00 1.14 -16.67
N ILE A 11 8.06 0.58 -17.27
CA ILE A 11 8.40 0.81 -18.69
C ILE A 11 7.31 0.26 -19.60
N MET A 12 6.81 -0.96 -19.34
CA MET A 12 5.73 -1.54 -20.15
C MET A 12 4.45 -0.69 -20.10
N VAL A 13 4.09 -0.17 -18.93
CA VAL A 13 2.92 0.70 -18.79
C VAL A 13 3.13 2.03 -19.51
N LEU A 14 4.34 2.61 -19.49
CA LEU A 14 4.64 3.84 -20.23
C LEU A 14 4.47 3.63 -21.74
N ILE A 15 4.96 2.52 -22.29
CA ILE A 15 4.78 2.16 -23.71
C ILE A 15 3.29 1.99 -24.04
N TYR A 16 2.54 1.28 -23.19
CA TYR A 16 1.09 1.11 -23.38
C TYR A 16 0.33 2.45 -23.30
N SER A 17 0.77 3.34 -22.42
CA SER A 17 0.12 4.64 -22.19
C SER A 17 0.25 5.59 -23.37
N ASP A 18 1.31 5.47 -24.17
CA ASP A 18 1.53 6.31 -25.34
C ASP A 18 0.37 6.21 -26.34
N ASN A 19 0.04 4.97 -26.73
CA ASN A 19 -1.10 4.71 -27.61
C ASN A 19 -2.43 5.05 -26.95
N TYR A 20 -2.63 4.67 -25.68
CA TYR A 20 -3.91 4.86 -24.97
C TYR A 20 -4.27 6.33 -24.79
N MET A 21 -3.28 7.20 -24.51
CA MET A 21 -3.49 8.62 -24.21
C MET A 21 -3.28 9.54 -25.42
N SER A 22 -2.89 9.01 -26.58
CA SER A 22 -2.58 9.79 -27.79
C SER A 22 -3.68 10.76 -28.23
N HIS A 23 -4.94 10.44 -27.91
CA HIS A 23 -6.12 11.25 -28.26
C HIS A 23 -6.61 12.17 -27.12
N ASP A 24 -6.02 12.10 -25.92
CA ASP A 24 -6.43 12.88 -24.76
C ASP A 24 -5.59 14.17 -24.65
N GLN A 25 -6.27 15.30 -24.40
CA GLN A 25 -5.64 16.60 -24.17
C GLN A 25 -4.70 16.59 -22.95
N GLY A 26 -4.92 15.68 -21.99
CA GLY A 26 -4.12 15.54 -20.78
C GLY A 26 -2.83 14.74 -20.91
N TYR A 27 -2.35 14.42 -22.12
CA TYR A 27 -1.20 13.54 -22.37
C TYR A 27 0.04 13.88 -21.53
N LEU A 28 0.54 15.13 -21.59
CA LEU A 28 1.76 15.52 -20.85
C LEU A 28 1.58 15.42 -19.33
N ARG A 29 0.39 15.78 -18.82
CA ARG A 29 0.07 15.69 -17.39
C ARG A 29 0.07 14.23 -16.93
N PHE A 30 -0.44 13.32 -17.76
CA PHE A 30 -0.46 11.90 -17.45
C PHE A 30 0.95 11.33 -17.27
N PHE A 31 1.86 11.61 -18.20
CA PHE A 31 3.25 11.15 -18.11
C PHE A 31 4.02 11.78 -16.94
N ALA A 32 3.73 13.05 -16.61
CA ALA A 32 4.28 13.69 -15.41
C ALA A 32 3.83 12.97 -14.13
N TYR A 33 2.56 12.63 -13.99
CA TYR A 33 2.06 11.90 -12.82
C TYR A 33 2.58 10.46 -12.76
N MET A 34 2.67 9.78 -13.90
CA MET A 34 3.22 8.41 -13.98
C MET A 34 4.70 8.34 -13.59
N SER A 35 5.51 9.29 -14.04
CA SER A 35 6.94 9.38 -13.67
C SER A 35 7.13 9.77 -12.20
N PHE A 36 6.30 10.67 -11.68
CA PHE A 36 6.32 11.00 -10.26
C PHE A 36 5.90 9.81 -9.39
N PHE A 37 4.93 9.03 -9.84
CA PHE A 37 4.52 7.80 -9.17
C PHE A 37 5.62 6.72 -9.22
N SER A 38 6.29 6.52 -10.34
CA SER A 38 7.38 5.53 -10.42
C SER A 38 8.58 5.92 -9.56
N THR A 39 8.98 7.19 -9.54
CA THR A 39 10.05 7.68 -8.67
C THR A 39 9.70 7.53 -7.18
N SER A 40 8.44 7.80 -6.82
CA SER A 40 7.93 7.58 -5.45
C SER A 40 8.07 6.13 -4.99
N MET A 41 7.68 5.19 -5.84
CA MET A 41 7.71 3.77 -5.51
C MET A 41 9.15 3.23 -5.48
N LEU A 42 10.02 3.71 -6.36
CA LEU A 42 11.45 3.36 -6.31
C LEU A 42 12.09 3.85 -5.01
N GLY A 43 11.78 5.07 -4.57
CA GLY A 43 12.23 5.61 -3.27
C GLY A 43 11.70 4.81 -2.08
N LEU A 44 10.44 4.36 -2.16
CA LEU A 44 9.85 3.50 -1.12
C LEU A 44 10.62 2.20 -0.96
N VAL A 45 10.98 1.55 -2.06
CA VAL A 45 11.68 0.25 -2.02
C VAL A 45 13.15 0.37 -1.61
N THR A 46 13.82 1.47 -1.93
CA THR A 46 15.22 1.69 -1.54
C THR A 46 15.39 2.21 -0.12
N SER A 47 14.30 2.56 0.56
CA SER A 47 14.36 3.13 1.90
C SER A 47 15.06 2.20 2.92
N SER A 48 15.88 2.77 3.80
CA SER A 48 16.58 2.05 4.87
C SER A 48 15.92 2.22 6.25
N ASN A 49 14.98 3.16 6.38
CA ASN A 49 14.43 3.59 7.67
C ASN A 49 12.90 3.68 7.60
N LEU A 50 12.25 3.58 8.75
CA LEU A 50 10.79 3.74 8.87
C LEU A 50 10.28 5.11 8.42
N ILE A 51 10.98 6.19 8.77
CA ILE A 51 10.60 7.55 8.34
C ILE A 51 10.72 7.68 6.81
N GLN A 52 11.78 7.14 6.22
CA GLN A 52 11.97 7.21 4.78
C GLN A 52 10.88 6.42 4.04
N ILE A 53 10.48 5.25 4.57
CA ILE A 53 9.28 4.56 4.08
C ILE A 53 8.09 5.51 4.14
N TYR A 54 7.81 6.11 5.31
CA TYR A 54 6.63 6.96 5.50
C TYR A 54 6.58 8.14 4.52
N ILE A 55 7.71 8.81 4.25
CA ILE A 55 7.78 9.90 3.28
C ILE A 55 7.36 9.42 1.88
N PHE A 56 7.93 8.32 1.40
CA PHE A 56 7.58 7.79 0.08
C PHE A 56 6.20 7.11 0.06
N TRP A 57 5.74 6.60 1.20
CA TRP A 57 4.40 6.02 1.39
C TRP A 57 3.31 7.05 1.12
N GLU A 58 3.50 8.24 1.67
CA GLU A 58 2.66 9.40 1.44
C GLU A 58 2.72 9.89 0.01
N LEU A 59 3.93 9.95 -0.55
CA LEU A 59 4.14 10.41 -1.91
C LEU A 59 3.44 9.47 -2.92
N VAL A 60 3.55 8.14 -2.74
CA VAL A 60 2.76 7.14 -3.50
C VAL A 60 1.26 7.38 -3.33
N GLY A 61 0.80 7.72 -2.11
CA GLY A 61 -0.60 8.07 -1.84
C GLY A 61 -1.08 9.30 -2.61
N ILE A 62 -0.32 10.39 -2.60
CA ILE A 62 -0.64 11.61 -3.34
C ILE A 62 -0.67 11.35 -4.84
N CYS A 63 0.33 10.64 -5.36
CA CYS A 63 0.38 10.29 -6.78
C CYS A 63 -0.83 9.43 -7.20
N SER A 64 -1.23 8.46 -6.37
CA SER A 64 -2.43 7.65 -6.64
C SER A 64 -3.71 8.48 -6.67
N TYR A 65 -3.84 9.47 -5.78
CA TYR A 65 -4.98 10.38 -5.75
C TYR A 65 -5.08 11.20 -7.06
N LEU A 66 -3.95 11.74 -7.52
CA LEU A 66 -3.87 12.50 -8.77
C LEU A 66 -4.19 11.64 -10.00
N LEU A 67 -3.73 10.38 -10.00
CA LEU A 67 -3.94 9.44 -11.10
C LEU A 67 -5.38 8.91 -11.17
N ILE A 68 -5.99 8.54 -10.03
CA ILE A 68 -7.41 8.12 -9.98
C ILE A 68 -8.32 9.29 -10.39
N GLY A 69 -8.01 10.49 -9.89
CA GLY A 69 -8.75 11.73 -10.20
C GLY A 69 -8.36 12.38 -11.53
N PHE A 70 -7.68 11.68 -12.45
CA PHE A 70 -7.13 12.28 -13.66
C PHE A 70 -8.20 12.97 -14.53
N TRP A 71 -9.37 12.34 -14.68
CA TRP A 71 -10.55 12.92 -15.33
C TRP A 71 -11.48 13.57 -14.30
N PHE A 72 -10.96 14.59 -13.61
CA PHE A 72 -11.67 15.32 -12.54
C PHE A 72 -13.01 15.96 -12.96
N THR A 73 -13.27 16.10 -14.27
CA THR A 73 -14.56 16.58 -14.79
C THR A 73 -15.70 15.59 -14.57
N ARG A 74 -15.41 14.31 -14.33
CA ARG A 74 -16.41 13.29 -14.00
C ARG A 74 -16.63 13.25 -12.49
N PRO A 75 -17.85 13.46 -11.98
CA PRO A 75 -18.12 13.47 -10.55
C PRO A 75 -17.82 12.10 -9.90
N VAL A 76 -18.01 11.01 -10.66
CA VAL A 76 -17.70 9.65 -10.20
C VAL A 76 -16.20 9.48 -9.93
N ALA A 77 -15.34 9.97 -10.83
CA ALA A 77 -13.89 9.89 -10.67
C ALA A 77 -13.39 10.81 -9.53
N ALA A 78 -14.00 11.98 -9.37
CA ALA A 78 -13.69 12.89 -8.25
C ALA A 78 -14.05 12.28 -6.89
N ASN A 79 -15.21 11.62 -6.78
CA ASN A 79 -15.59 10.92 -5.56
C ASN A 79 -14.71 9.70 -5.30
N ALA A 80 -14.31 8.97 -6.35
CA ALA A 80 -13.43 7.80 -6.25
C ALA A 80 -12.04 8.18 -5.73
N CYS A 81 -11.42 9.25 -6.23
CA CYS A 81 -10.11 9.67 -5.76
C CYS A 81 -10.14 10.14 -4.30
N GLN A 82 -11.17 10.91 -3.90
CA GLN A 82 -11.35 11.32 -2.51
C GLN A 82 -11.53 10.13 -1.59
N LYS A 83 -12.38 9.17 -1.96
CA LYS A 83 -12.58 7.94 -1.19
C LYS A 83 -11.26 7.19 -1.01
N ALA A 84 -10.51 6.99 -2.10
CA ALA A 84 -9.22 6.30 -2.05
C ALA A 84 -8.19 7.03 -1.19
N PHE A 85 -8.14 8.35 -1.24
CA PHE A 85 -7.23 9.11 -0.40
C PHE A 85 -7.60 9.00 1.08
N VAL A 86 -8.87 9.20 1.43
CA VAL A 86 -9.33 9.16 2.82
C VAL A 86 -9.16 7.76 3.44
N THR A 87 -9.51 6.69 2.72
CA THR A 87 -9.35 5.32 3.24
C THR A 87 -7.89 4.97 3.47
N ASN A 88 -7.00 5.37 2.54
CA ASN A 88 -5.57 5.17 2.73
C ASN A 88 -5.05 5.99 3.91
N ARG A 89 -5.56 7.21 4.09
CA ARG A 89 -5.12 8.11 5.15
C ARG A 89 -5.41 7.61 6.55
N VAL A 90 -6.50 6.87 6.72
CA VAL A 90 -6.81 6.19 7.99
C VAL A 90 -5.74 5.15 8.33
N GLY A 91 -5.30 4.36 7.35
CA GLY A 91 -4.19 3.41 7.54
C GLY A 91 -2.85 4.11 7.77
N ASP A 92 -2.59 5.19 7.03
CA ASP A 92 -1.37 5.98 7.15
C ASP A 92 -1.24 6.62 8.54
N PHE A 93 -2.36 7.03 9.14
CA PHE A 93 -2.40 7.47 10.54
C PHE A 93 -1.99 6.35 11.51
N GLY A 94 -2.49 5.14 11.29
CA GLY A 94 -2.06 3.95 12.04
C GLY A 94 -0.56 3.69 11.88
N LEU A 95 -0.06 3.75 10.65
CA LEU A 95 1.36 3.58 10.35
C LEU A 95 2.23 4.60 11.10
N LEU A 96 1.85 5.88 11.08
CA LEU A 96 2.57 6.93 11.79
C LEU A 96 2.61 6.67 13.30
N LEU A 97 1.48 6.32 13.90
CA LEU A 97 1.41 5.97 15.33
C LEU A 97 2.27 4.75 15.66
N GLY A 98 2.27 3.73 14.79
CA GLY A 98 3.14 2.57 14.92
C GLY A 98 4.63 2.95 14.89
N ILE A 99 5.04 3.80 13.93
CA ILE A 99 6.43 4.28 13.82
C ILE A 99 6.85 5.05 15.08
N LEU A 100 6.01 5.96 15.55
CA LEU A 100 6.29 6.73 16.77
C LEU A 100 6.32 5.84 18.02
N GLY A 101 5.43 4.85 18.10
CA GLY A 101 5.40 3.87 19.18
C GLY A 101 6.67 3.02 19.25
N PHE A 102 7.14 2.51 18.10
CA PHE A 102 8.41 1.76 18.07
C PHE A 102 9.60 2.65 18.36
N TYR A 103 9.62 3.90 17.88
CA TYR A 103 10.67 4.84 18.24
C TYR A 103 10.71 5.11 19.75
N TRP A 104 9.55 5.20 20.40
CA TRP A 104 9.50 5.38 21.86
C TRP A 104 10.07 4.18 22.62
N ILE A 105 9.98 2.98 22.07
CA ILE A 105 10.50 1.73 22.67
C ILE A 105 11.99 1.53 22.36
N THR A 106 12.40 1.69 21.10
CA THR A 106 13.76 1.32 20.63
C THR A 106 14.70 2.52 20.48
N GLY A 107 14.19 3.73 20.32
CA GLY A 107 14.98 4.95 20.09
C GLY A 107 15.61 5.06 18.70
N SER A 108 15.36 4.12 17.78
CA SER A 108 15.91 4.13 16.41
C SER A 108 14.84 3.95 15.34
N PHE A 109 15.05 4.59 14.20
CA PHE A 109 14.21 4.44 13.00
C PHE A 109 14.83 3.51 11.95
N GLU A 110 16.08 3.11 12.13
CA GLU A 110 16.81 2.19 11.26
C GLU A 110 16.31 0.76 11.47
N PHE A 111 16.04 0.01 10.39
CA PHE A 111 15.50 -1.35 10.55
C PHE A 111 16.41 -2.27 11.35
N ARG A 112 17.73 -2.18 11.14
CA ARG A 112 18.72 -3.06 11.78
C ARG A 112 18.72 -2.86 13.30
N ASP A 113 18.96 -1.62 13.73
CA ASP A 113 19.01 -1.25 15.13
C ASP A 113 17.66 -1.52 15.81
N LEU A 114 16.55 -1.21 15.13
CA LEU A 114 15.21 -1.46 15.64
C LEU A 114 15.02 -2.94 15.97
N PHE A 115 15.38 -3.86 15.06
CA PHE A 115 15.21 -5.29 15.31
C PHE A 115 16.14 -5.82 16.40
N GLU A 116 17.39 -5.35 16.45
CA GLU A 116 18.36 -5.77 17.47
C GLU A 116 17.95 -5.32 18.87
N ILE A 117 17.64 -4.03 19.03
CA ILE A 117 17.22 -3.46 20.32
C ILE A 117 15.92 -4.09 20.78
N PHE A 118 14.95 -4.26 19.87
CA PHE A 118 13.66 -4.85 20.19
C PHE A 118 13.78 -6.30 20.68
N ASN A 119 14.62 -7.13 20.04
CA ASN A 119 14.87 -8.51 20.48
C ASN A 119 15.49 -8.57 21.88
N ASN A 120 16.46 -7.70 22.17
CA ASN A 120 17.09 -7.63 23.49
C ASN A 120 16.09 -7.22 24.57
N LEU A 121 15.27 -6.22 24.29
CA LEU A 121 14.23 -5.71 25.20
C LEU A 121 13.15 -6.76 25.54
N ILE A 122 12.77 -7.59 24.56
CA ILE A 122 11.81 -8.68 24.77
C ILE A 122 12.44 -9.81 25.57
N TYR A 123 13.70 -10.18 25.27
CA TYR A 123 14.40 -11.23 26.01
C TYR A 123 14.56 -10.87 27.49
N ASN A 124 14.83 -9.59 27.79
CA ASN A 124 14.96 -9.09 29.16
C ASN A 124 13.60 -8.83 29.85
N ASN A 125 12.47 -9.01 29.16
CA ASN A 125 11.12 -8.68 29.64
C ASN A 125 10.96 -7.23 30.13
N GLU A 126 11.68 -6.28 29.54
CA GLU A 126 11.68 -4.87 29.95
C GLU A 126 10.52 -4.07 29.34
N VAL A 127 9.75 -4.68 28.43
CA VAL A 127 8.71 -3.99 27.67
C VAL A 127 7.34 -4.60 27.93
N ASN A 128 6.34 -3.73 28.04
CA ASN A 128 4.95 -4.16 28.15
C ASN A 128 4.48 -4.81 26.84
N VAL A 129 4.18 -6.11 26.91
CA VAL A 129 3.73 -6.94 25.77
C VAL A 129 2.49 -6.35 25.10
N LEU A 130 1.54 -5.77 25.85
CA LEU A 130 0.32 -5.20 25.29
C LEU A 130 0.62 -3.97 24.42
N LEU A 131 1.53 -3.10 24.87
CA LEU A 131 1.95 -1.92 24.13
C LEU A 131 2.60 -2.31 22.80
N VAL A 132 3.48 -3.31 22.84
CA VAL A 132 4.18 -3.83 21.67
C VAL A 132 3.21 -4.40 20.63
N ILE A 133 2.25 -5.21 21.07
CA ILE A 133 1.20 -5.75 20.19
C ILE A 133 0.41 -4.61 19.55
N LEU A 134 0.02 -3.60 20.33
CA LEU A 134 -0.72 -2.43 19.82
C LEU A 134 0.09 -1.67 18.77
N CYS A 135 1.36 -1.38 19.03
CA CYS A 135 2.25 -0.70 18.08
C CYS A 135 2.45 -1.52 16.79
N ALA A 136 2.59 -2.85 16.91
CA ALA A 136 2.74 -3.74 15.77
C ALA A 136 1.47 -3.81 14.91
N ILE A 137 0.29 -3.86 15.52
CA ILE A 137 -1.00 -3.80 14.82
C ILE A 137 -1.19 -2.43 14.13
N LEU A 138 -0.77 -1.33 14.78
CA LEU A 138 -0.82 0.00 14.19
C LEU A 138 0.11 0.13 12.97
N LEU A 139 1.34 -0.41 13.03
CA LEU A 139 2.20 -0.52 11.84
C LEU A 139 1.53 -1.32 10.71
N PHE A 140 0.87 -2.43 11.05
CA PHE A 140 0.16 -3.26 10.08
C PHE A 140 -1.06 -2.55 9.47
N ALA A 141 -1.72 -1.64 10.20
CA ALA A 141 -2.86 -0.87 9.67
C ALA A 141 -2.50 -0.06 8.42
N GLY A 142 -1.26 0.42 8.31
CA GLY A 142 -0.75 1.04 7.09
C GLY A 142 -0.80 0.08 5.91
N ALA A 143 -0.22 -1.11 6.08
CA ALA A 143 -0.22 -2.15 5.07
C ALA A 143 -1.65 -2.52 4.65
N VAL A 144 -2.55 -2.72 5.62
CA VAL A 144 -3.98 -3.05 5.39
C VAL A 144 -4.64 -2.06 4.45
N ALA A 145 -4.40 -0.76 4.61
CA ALA A 145 -5.04 0.25 3.77
C ALA A 145 -4.52 0.22 2.32
N LYS A 146 -3.18 0.23 2.14
CA LYS A 146 -2.58 0.27 0.79
C LYS A 146 -2.75 -1.01 -0.01
N SER A 147 -2.80 -2.18 0.65
CA SER A 147 -3.08 -3.46 -0.02
C SER A 147 -4.57 -3.83 -0.05
N ALA A 148 -5.45 -2.88 0.28
CA ALA A 148 -6.91 -3.03 0.22
C ALA A 148 -7.42 -4.26 0.98
N GLN A 149 -6.86 -4.49 2.17
CA GLN A 149 -7.27 -5.58 3.05
C GLN A 149 -8.49 -5.17 3.88
N PHE A 150 -9.14 -6.14 4.50
CA PHE A 150 -10.26 -5.93 5.39
C PHE A 150 -9.73 -5.22 6.65
N PRO A 151 -10.34 -4.11 7.09
CA PRO A 151 -11.61 -3.54 6.62
C PRO A 151 -11.49 -2.49 5.49
N LEU A 152 -10.31 -1.94 5.23
CA LEU A 152 -10.06 -0.77 4.37
C LEU A 152 -9.94 -1.08 2.86
N HIS A 153 -10.84 -1.91 2.33
CA HIS A 153 -10.81 -2.40 0.94
C HIS A 153 -11.68 -1.61 -0.05
N VAL A 154 -12.60 -0.77 0.45
CA VAL A 154 -13.70 -0.16 -0.32
C VAL A 154 -13.24 0.76 -1.45
N TRP A 155 -12.01 1.27 -1.39
CA TRP A 155 -11.49 2.19 -2.41
C TRP A 155 -11.04 1.50 -3.70
N LEU A 156 -10.66 0.22 -3.63
CA LEU A 156 -10.02 -0.49 -4.73
C LEU A 156 -10.93 -0.67 -5.97
N PRO A 157 -12.23 -1.02 -5.83
CA PRO A 157 -13.12 -1.13 -6.97
C PRO A 157 -13.40 0.23 -7.64
N ASP A 158 -13.47 1.31 -6.85
CA ASP A 158 -13.73 2.65 -7.36
C ASP A 158 -12.48 3.27 -8.01
N ALA A 159 -11.28 2.83 -7.63
CA ALA A 159 -10.04 3.23 -8.29
C ALA A 159 -10.01 2.85 -9.79
N MET A 160 -10.87 1.92 -10.22
CA MET A 160 -11.04 1.51 -11.62
C MET A 160 -11.67 2.58 -12.54
N GLU A 161 -12.19 3.66 -11.95
CA GLU A 161 -12.68 4.84 -12.69
C GLU A 161 -11.54 5.64 -13.33
N GLY A 162 -10.30 5.44 -12.88
CA GLY A 162 -9.10 6.00 -13.49
C GLY A 162 -8.78 5.40 -14.87
N PRO A 163 -7.84 6.02 -15.60
CA PRO A 163 -7.33 5.46 -16.86
C PRO A 163 -6.81 4.02 -16.71
N THR A 164 -7.03 3.18 -17.73
CA THR A 164 -6.63 1.76 -17.67
C THR A 164 -5.13 1.51 -17.44
N PRO A 165 -4.17 2.31 -17.98
CA PRO A 165 -2.76 2.07 -17.71
C PRO A 165 -2.42 2.22 -16.22
N ILE A 166 -3.12 3.12 -15.52
CA ILE A 166 -2.94 3.33 -14.08
C ILE A 166 -3.43 2.12 -13.30
N SER A 167 -4.57 1.54 -13.67
CA SER A 167 -5.05 0.32 -13.01
C SER A 167 -4.05 -0.83 -13.13
N ALA A 168 -3.37 -0.99 -14.27
CA ALA A 168 -2.29 -1.97 -14.38
C ALA A 168 -1.13 -1.66 -13.42
N LEU A 169 -0.70 -0.40 -13.36
CA LEU A 169 0.43 0.03 -12.52
C LEU A 169 0.16 -0.10 -11.01
N ILE A 170 -1.02 0.36 -10.56
CA ILE A 170 -1.45 0.35 -9.15
C ILE A 170 -1.55 -1.08 -8.61
N HIS A 171 -2.11 -1.98 -9.42
CA HIS A 171 -2.39 -3.35 -9.01
C HIS A 171 -1.20 -4.29 -9.14
N ALA A 172 -0.37 -4.12 -10.18
CA ALA A 172 0.72 -5.06 -10.43
C ALA A 172 2.00 -4.73 -9.65
N ALA A 173 2.34 -3.45 -9.49
CA ALA A 173 3.72 -3.08 -9.15
C ALA A 173 3.90 -2.18 -7.94
N THR A 174 2.87 -1.47 -7.48
CA THR A 174 3.12 -0.25 -6.70
C THR A 174 2.31 -0.12 -5.43
N MET A 175 1.11 0.45 -5.47
CA MET A 175 0.35 0.81 -4.28
C MET A 175 0.04 -0.42 -3.42
N VAL A 176 -0.44 -1.46 -4.07
CA VAL A 176 -0.78 -2.71 -3.43
C VAL A 176 0.47 -3.46 -2.96
N ALA A 177 1.51 -3.48 -3.79
CA ALA A 177 2.78 -4.13 -3.49
C ALA A 177 3.54 -3.44 -2.34
N ALA A 178 3.33 -2.14 -2.13
CA ALA A 178 3.90 -1.39 -1.00
C ALA A 178 3.43 -1.94 0.35
N GLY A 179 2.14 -2.32 0.46
CA GLY A 179 1.58 -2.98 1.64
C GLY A 179 2.33 -4.25 1.99
N ILE A 180 2.46 -5.17 1.02
CA ILE A 180 3.18 -6.45 1.20
C ILE A 180 4.66 -6.21 1.46
N PHE A 181 5.27 -5.26 0.76
CA PHE A 181 6.68 -4.92 0.94
C PHE A 181 6.99 -4.47 2.38
N LEU A 182 6.13 -3.64 2.96
CA LEU A 182 6.26 -3.21 4.36
C LEU A 182 6.18 -4.41 5.31
N VAL A 183 5.19 -5.29 5.12
CA VAL A 183 5.02 -6.49 5.95
C VAL A 183 6.23 -7.42 5.84
N ALA A 184 6.72 -7.67 4.63
CA ALA A 184 7.89 -8.50 4.38
C ALA A 184 9.15 -7.92 5.03
N ARG A 185 9.32 -6.60 5.00
CA ARG A 185 10.47 -5.94 5.63
C ARG A 185 10.39 -5.94 7.16
N LEU A 186 9.19 -5.84 7.73
CA LEU A 186 8.93 -5.91 9.16
C LEU A 186 8.75 -7.33 9.70
N LEU A 187 8.90 -8.35 8.85
CA LEU A 187 8.74 -9.74 9.23
C LEU A 187 9.62 -10.16 10.44
N PRO A 188 10.90 -9.72 10.57
CA PRO A 188 11.70 -10.01 11.76
C PRO A 188 11.07 -9.52 13.06
N LEU A 189 10.30 -8.42 13.02
CA LEU A 189 9.58 -7.88 14.17
C LEU A 189 8.32 -8.71 14.45
N PHE A 190 7.55 -9.05 13.41
CA PHE A 190 6.29 -9.78 13.58
C PHE A 190 6.46 -11.23 14.04
N ILE A 191 7.56 -11.91 13.67
CA ILE A 191 7.84 -13.29 14.15
C ILE A 191 7.91 -13.33 15.68
N VAL A 192 8.48 -12.30 16.30
CA VAL A 192 8.70 -12.26 17.75
C VAL A 192 7.39 -12.01 18.51
N ILE A 193 6.37 -11.52 17.81
CA ILE A 193 5.04 -11.20 18.37
C ILE A 193 3.99 -12.16 17.76
N PRO A 194 3.81 -13.37 18.31
CA PRO A 194 2.96 -14.40 17.69
C PRO A 194 1.49 -13.95 17.56
N TYR A 195 0.99 -13.14 18.50
CA TYR A 195 -0.38 -12.61 18.44
C TYR A 195 -0.61 -11.70 17.22
N THR A 196 0.37 -10.85 16.88
CA THR A 196 0.26 -9.99 15.69
C THR A 196 0.32 -10.82 14.42
N MET A 197 1.15 -11.87 14.37
CA MET A 197 1.25 -12.74 13.21
C MET A 197 -0.04 -13.51 12.94
N ASN A 198 -0.70 -14.01 13.99
CA ASN A 198 -2.03 -14.62 13.90
C ASN A 198 -3.11 -13.62 13.46
N PHE A 199 -3.00 -12.36 13.86
CA PHE A 199 -3.93 -11.32 13.43
C PHE A 199 -3.75 -10.97 11.94
N ILE A 200 -2.51 -10.89 11.46
CA ILE A 200 -2.19 -10.68 10.05
C ILE A 200 -2.76 -11.82 9.20
N SER A 201 -2.55 -13.08 9.60
CA SER A 201 -3.06 -14.24 8.87
C SER A 201 -4.59 -14.29 8.86
N LEU A 202 -5.24 -13.95 9.98
CA LEU A 202 -6.70 -13.87 10.06
C LEU A 202 -7.26 -12.85 9.06
N ILE A 203 -6.66 -11.66 8.99
CA ILE A 203 -7.09 -10.62 8.04
C ILE A 203 -6.90 -11.10 6.60
N GLY A 204 -5.77 -11.73 6.28
CA GLY A 204 -5.51 -12.30 4.96
C GLY A 204 -6.53 -13.36 4.53
N ILE A 205 -6.89 -14.27 5.44
CA ILE A 205 -7.92 -15.28 5.15
C ILE A 205 -9.27 -14.62 4.87
N ILE A 206 -9.66 -13.63 5.69
CA ILE A 206 -10.94 -12.91 5.51
C ILE A 206 -10.96 -12.19 4.15
N THR A 207 -9.87 -11.55 3.76
CA THR A 207 -9.78 -10.80 2.49
C THR A 207 -9.75 -11.69 1.28
N LEU A 208 -9.08 -12.83 1.35
CA LEU A 208 -9.11 -13.86 0.33
C LEU A 208 -10.54 -14.29 0.03
N PHE A 209 -11.29 -14.69 1.06
CA PHE A 209 -12.68 -15.15 0.89
C PHE A 209 -13.62 -14.02 0.44
N LEU A 210 -13.50 -12.82 1.02
CA LEU A 210 -14.31 -11.67 0.62
C LEU A 210 -14.03 -11.23 -0.82
N GLY A 211 -12.75 -11.11 -1.21
CA GLY A 211 -12.36 -10.73 -2.57
C GLY A 211 -12.84 -11.75 -3.60
N ALA A 212 -12.69 -13.05 -3.33
CA ALA A 212 -13.11 -14.10 -4.25
C ALA A 212 -14.63 -14.11 -4.47
N THR A 213 -15.42 -13.97 -3.40
CA THR A 213 -16.89 -13.95 -3.50
C THR A 213 -17.41 -12.70 -4.19
N LEU A 214 -16.85 -11.53 -3.88
CA LEU A 214 -17.22 -10.27 -4.53
C LEU A 214 -16.84 -10.24 -6.02
N ALA A 215 -15.71 -10.84 -6.40
CA ALA A 215 -15.28 -10.93 -7.79
C ALA A 215 -16.27 -11.72 -8.66
N LEU A 216 -16.83 -12.83 -8.15
CA LEU A 216 -17.83 -13.64 -8.86
C LEU A 216 -19.14 -12.89 -9.11
N ALA A 217 -19.49 -11.95 -8.24
CA ALA A 217 -20.72 -11.16 -8.36
C ALA A 217 -20.58 -9.92 -9.28
N GLN A 218 -19.37 -9.58 -9.72
CA GLN A 218 -19.16 -8.40 -10.57
C GLN A 218 -19.51 -8.63 -12.03
N LYS A 219 -20.15 -7.62 -12.64
CA LYS A 219 -20.40 -7.55 -14.09
C LYS A 219 -19.32 -6.76 -14.84
N ASP A 220 -18.68 -5.80 -14.17
CA ASP A 220 -17.62 -4.98 -14.76
C ASP A 220 -16.28 -5.70 -14.68
N ILE A 221 -15.63 -5.91 -15.84
CA ILE A 221 -14.34 -6.62 -15.93
C ILE A 221 -13.28 -5.97 -15.03
N LYS A 222 -13.18 -4.64 -15.05
CA LYS A 222 -12.20 -3.90 -14.24
C LYS A 222 -12.42 -4.12 -12.73
N ARG A 223 -13.67 -4.05 -12.27
CA ARG A 223 -14.01 -4.25 -10.85
C ARG A 223 -13.82 -5.71 -10.44
N GLY A 224 -14.16 -6.66 -11.32
CA GLY A 224 -13.85 -8.08 -11.12
C GLY A 224 -12.35 -8.31 -10.94
N LEU A 225 -11.51 -7.70 -11.78
CA LEU A 225 -10.05 -7.76 -11.63
C LEU A 225 -9.59 -7.10 -10.32
N ALA A 226 -10.16 -5.96 -9.92
CA ALA A 226 -9.85 -5.33 -8.64
C ALA A 226 -10.09 -6.28 -7.45
N TYR A 227 -11.25 -6.92 -7.38
CA TYR A 227 -11.53 -7.90 -6.33
C TYR A 227 -10.68 -9.16 -6.42
N SER A 228 -10.32 -9.60 -7.64
CA SER A 228 -9.36 -10.69 -7.80
C SER A 228 -8.00 -10.32 -7.20
N THR A 229 -7.52 -9.09 -7.41
CA THR A 229 -6.27 -8.64 -6.78
C THR A 229 -6.40 -8.61 -5.27
N MET A 230 -7.48 -8.05 -4.72
CA MET A 230 -7.77 -8.09 -3.27
C MET A 230 -7.64 -9.51 -2.70
N SER A 231 -8.20 -10.51 -3.40
CA SER A 231 -8.15 -11.90 -2.94
C SER A 231 -6.76 -12.54 -3.04
N GLN A 232 -5.93 -12.15 -4.02
CA GLN A 232 -4.59 -12.72 -4.22
C GLN A 232 -3.54 -12.14 -3.26
N LEU A 233 -3.85 -10.99 -2.65
CA LEU A 233 -2.97 -10.31 -1.71
C LEU A 233 -3.27 -10.68 -0.26
N GLY A 234 -4.50 -11.10 0.00
CA GLY A 234 -4.93 -11.67 1.28
C GLY A 234 -4.38 -13.08 1.44
#